data_AF-A0AAV5HZQ7-F1
#
_entry.id   AF-A0AAV5HZQ7-F1
#
_cell.length_a   1.000
_cell.length_b   1.000
_cell.length_c   1.000
_cell.angle_alpha   90.00
_cell.angle_beta   90.00
_cell.angle_gamma   90.00
#
_symmetry.space_group_name_H-M   'P 1'
#
loop_
_entity.id
_entity.type
_entity.pdbx_description
1 polymer ?
#
loop_
_entity_poly.entity_id
_entity_poly.type
_entity_poly.pdbx_seq_one_letter_code
_entity_poly.pdbx_strand_id
1 'polypeptide(L)'
;MRLRATYLPEVAAHEGWTKVEAIESLMRKAGYDGAITEALRESVNLTRYQSTIFTMPYSDYISYIKATRGVAPSFAGAKLNH
;
A
#
# COMPACT_ATOMS: atom_id res chain seq x y z
N MET A 1 18.93 1.81 -19.61
CA MET A 1 18.05 2.76 -18.88
C MET A 1 17.15 1.95 -17.96
N ARG A 2 17.13 2.21 -16.64
CA ARG A 2 16.38 1.41 -15.67
C ARG A 2 15.08 2.15 -15.33
N LEU A 3 13.95 1.63 -15.77
CA LEU A 3 12.63 2.19 -15.47
C LEU A 3 12.19 1.69 -14.09
N ARG A 4 11.77 2.60 -13.20
CA ARG A 4 11.26 2.27 -11.87
C ARG A 4 10.11 3.22 -11.53
N ALA A 5 8.99 2.65 -11.13
CA ALA A 5 7.85 3.38 -10.62
C ALA A 5 7.31 2.69 -9.36
N THR A 6 6.63 3.44 -8.52
CA THR A 6 6.06 2.93 -7.27
C THR A 6 4.68 3.52 -7.09
N TYR A 7 3.71 2.64 -6.83
CA TYR A 7 2.38 3.01 -6.36
C TYR A 7 2.18 2.49 -4.95
N LEU A 8 1.48 3.28 -4.15
CA LEU A 8 0.99 2.84 -2.85
C LEU A 8 -0.26 1.97 -3.07
N PRO A 9 -0.49 0.96 -2.21
CA PRO A 9 -1.61 0.02 -2.38
C PRO A 9 -2.98 0.74 -2.37
N GLU A 10 -3.11 1.85 -1.65
CA GLU A 10 -4.32 2.67 -1.63
C GLU A 10 -4.66 3.31 -2.98
N VAL A 11 -3.68 3.59 -3.84
CA VAL A 11 -3.92 4.25 -5.14
C VAL A 11 -4.70 3.34 -6.08
N ALA A 12 -4.31 2.07 -6.18
CA ALA A 12 -5.02 1.11 -7.01
C ALA A 12 -6.46 0.88 -6.51
N ALA A 13 -6.66 0.88 -5.18
CA ALA A 13 -7.98 0.75 -4.59
C ALA A 13 -8.85 1.99 -4.81
N HIS A 14 -8.28 3.20 -4.72
CA HIS A 14 -8.97 4.47 -4.94
C HIS A 14 -9.44 4.63 -6.40
N GLU A 15 -8.58 4.28 -7.35
CA GLU A 15 -8.88 4.38 -8.78
C GLU A 15 -9.72 3.19 -9.31
N GLY A 16 -9.99 2.19 -8.46
CA GLY A 16 -10.72 0.98 -8.86
C GLY A 16 -9.97 0.09 -9.85
N TRP A 17 -8.64 0.21 -9.92
CA TRP A 17 -7.83 -0.55 -10.86
C TRP A 17 -7.71 -2.01 -10.46
N THR A 18 -7.90 -2.89 -11.45
CA THR A 18 -7.46 -4.27 -11.33
C THR A 18 -5.94 -4.36 -11.24
N LYS A 19 -5.42 -5.50 -10.78
CA LYS A 19 -3.96 -5.76 -10.79
C LYS A 19 -3.36 -5.56 -12.19
N VAL A 20 -4.15 -5.76 -13.25
CA VAL A 20 -3.72 -5.59 -14.63
C VAL A 20 -3.49 -4.12 -14.95
N GLU A 21 -4.52 -3.31 -14.77
CA GLU A 21 -4.52 -1.88 -15.06
C GLU A 21 -3.53 -1.11 -14.18
N ALA A 22 -3.39 -1.51 -12.92
CA ALA A 22 -2.42 -0.91 -12.00
C ALA A 22 -0.97 -1.15 -12.46
N ILE A 23 -0.65 -2.35 -12.96
CA ILE A 23 0.67 -2.67 -13.50
C ILE A 23 0.90 -1.91 -14.81
N GLU A 24 -0.09 -1.85 -15.69
CA GLU A 24 0.02 -1.12 -16.97
C GLU A 24 0.24 0.39 -16.76
N SER A 25 -0.53 0.98 -15.85
CA SER A 25 -0.37 2.38 -15.44
C SER A 25 1.00 2.62 -14.82
N LEU A 26 1.51 1.68 -14.02
CA LEU A 26 2.83 1.76 -13.40
C LEU A 26 3.94 1.69 -14.46
N MET A 27 3.79 0.85 -15.48
CA MET A 27 4.74 0.75 -16.59
C MET A 27 4.75 2.03 -17.43
N ARG A 28 3.58 2.58 -17.77
CA ARG A 28 3.48 3.89 -18.45
C ARG A 28 4.10 5.00 -17.62
N LYS A 29 3.83 5.03 -16.31
CA LYS A 29 4.43 6.00 -15.38
C LYS A 29 5.95 5.84 -15.25
N ALA A 30 6.47 4.63 -15.42
CA ALA A 30 7.91 4.39 -15.42
C ALA A 30 8.60 4.89 -16.70
N GLY A 31 7.85 5.36 -17.71
CA GLY A 31 8.35 5.83 -19.00
C GLY A 31 8.36 4.75 -20.09
N TYR A 32 7.53 3.69 -19.94
CA TYR A 32 7.37 2.67 -20.97
C TYR A 32 6.18 3.00 -21.90
N ASP A 33 6.48 3.36 -23.15
CA ASP A 33 5.48 3.69 -24.18
C ASP A 33 5.20 2.54 -25.17
N GLY A 34 5.90 1.40 -25.02
CA GLY A 34 5.73 0.25 -25.90
C GLY A 34 4.45 -0.55 -25.64
N ALA A 35 4.16 -1.51 -26.53
CA ALA A 35 3.12 -2.50 -26.29
C ALA A 35 3.45 -3.32 -25.03
N ILE A 36 2.51 -3.40 -24.10
CA ILE A 36 2.65 -4.23 -22.89
C ILE A 36 2.23 -5.65 -23.28
N THR A 37 3.17 -6.41 -23.82
CA THR A 37 2.96 -7.83 -24.12
C THR A 37 3.01 -8.68 -22.85
N GLU A 38 2.33 -9.83 -22.85
CA GLU A 38 2.29 -10.74 -21.69
C GLU A 38 3.69 -11.22 -21.25
N ALA A 39 4.59 -11.50 -22.19
CA ALA A 39 5.99 -11.85 -21.90
C ALA A 39 6.76 -10.72 -21.17
N LEU A 40 6.47 -9.46 -21.51
CA LEU A 40 7.07 -8.32 -20.81
C LEU A 40 6.52 -8.25 -19.39
N ARG A 41 5.22 -8.46 -19.22
CA ARG A 41 4.54 -8.46 -17.93
C ARG A 41 5.10 -9.52 -16.97
N GLU A 42 5.45 -10.70 -17.49
CA GLU A 42 6.11 -11.76 -16.71
C GLU A 42 7.56 -11.44 -16.34
N SER A 43 8.27 -10.67 -17.16
CA SER A 43 9.66 -10.27 -16.90
C SER A 43 9.83 -9.12 -15.90
N VAL A 44 8.74 -8.42 -15.54
CA VAL A 44 8.80 -7.28 -14.61
C VAL A 44 8.96 -7.76 -13.17
N ASN A 45 9.99 -7.25 -12.49
CA ASN A 45 10.15 -7.46 -11.06
C ASN A 45 9.26 -6.49 -10.27
N LEU A 46 8.23 -7.02 -9.61
CA LEU A 46 7.27 -6.26 -8.81
C LEU A 46 7.53 -6.44 -7.31
N THR A 47 7.54 -5.34 -6.57
CA THR A 47 7.55 -5.34 -5.11
C THR A 47 6.17 -4.91 -4.60
N ARG A 48 5.50 -5.77 -3.83
CA ARG A 48 4.19 -5.46 -3.23
C ARG A 48 4.38 -4.85 -1.85
N TYR A 49 3.86 -3.65 -1.66
CA TYR A 49 3.74 -3.02 -0.34
C TYR A 49 2.34 -3.24 0.23
N GLN A 50 2.23 -3.40 1.55
CA GLN A 50 0.98 -3.41 2.29
C GLN A 50 1.02 -2.30 3.33
N SER A 51 0.02 -1.42 3.32
CA SER A 51 -0.16 -0.37 4.32
C SER A 51 -1.38 -0.70 5.17
N THR A 52 -1.39 -0.27 6.43
CA THR A 52 -2.57 -0.31 7.30
C THR A 52 -2.72 1.06 7.91
N ILE A 53 -3.86 1.71 7.67
CA ILE A 53 -4.16 3.05 8.17
C ILE A 53 -5.22 2.91 9.25
N PHE A 54 -4.93 3.46 10.43
CA PHE A 54 -5.88 3.52 11.55
C PHE A 54 -6.19 4.96 11.87
N THR A 55 -7.47 5.29 11.98
CA THR A 55 -7.95 6.61 12.40
C THR A 55 -8.44 6.52 13.84
N MET A 56 -8.02 7.46 14.68
CA MET A 56 -8.47 7.58 16.07
C MET A 56 -8.92 9.01 16.32
N PRO A 57 -10.12 9.22 16.90
CA PRO A 57 -10.55 10.54 17.34
C PRO A 57 -9.55 11.14 18.34
N TYR A 58 -9.32 12.44 18.26
CA TYR A 58 -8.35 13.11 19.14
C TYR A 58 -8.70 12.95 20.64
N SER A 59 -10.00 12.89 20.98
CA SER A 59 -10.49 12.61 22.33
C SER A 59 -10.00 11.27 22.87
N ASP A 60 -10.01 10.25 22.03
CA ASP A 60 -9.63 8.88 22.37
C ASP A 60 -8.11 8.79 22.51
N TYR A 61 -7.38 9.49 21.64
CA TYR A 61 -5.92 9.62 21.75
C TYR A 61 -5.50 10.28 23.07
N ILE A 62 -6.15 11.38 23.48
CA ILE A 62 -5.84 12.04 24.75
C ILE A 62 -6.21 11.16 25.95
N SER A 63 -7.33 10.45 25.88
CA SER A 63 -7.75 9.50 26.93
C SER A 63 -6.77 8.33 27.04
N TYR A 64 -6.33 7.80 25.90
CA TYR A 64 -5.28 6.78 25.80
C TYR A 64 -3.97 7.28 26.42
N ILE A 65 -3.45 8.43 25.99
CA ILE A 65 -2.19 9.00 26.51
C ILE A 65 -2.27 9.28 28.02
N LYS A 66 -3.40 9.79 28.51
CA LYS A 66 -3.61 10.00 29.95
C LYS A 66 -3.61 8.68 30.72
N ALA A 67 -4.18 7.62 30.17
CA ALA A 67 -4.26 6.29 30.77
C ALA A 67 -2.96 5.47 30.67
N THR A 68 -2.13 5.71 29.65
CA THR A 68 -0.97 4.86 29.30
C THR A 68 0.40 5.53 29.44
N ARG A 69 0.53 6.64 30.18
CA ARG A 69 1.83 7.27 30.49
C ARG A 69 2.85 6.22 30.96
N GLY A 70 3.73 5.79 30.05
CA GLY A 70 4.81 4.83 30.31
C GLY A 70 4.74 3.48 29.58
N VAL A 71 3.69 3.15 28.82
CA VAL A 71 3.60 1.86 28.09
C VAL A 71 3.47 2.09 26.59
N ALA A 72 4.37 1.51 25.81
CA ALA A 72 4.33 1.57 24.35
C ALA A 72 3.04 0.94 23.80
N PRO A 73 2.44 1.51 22.74
CA PRO A 73 1.20 0.99 22.19
C PRO A 73 1.35 -0.45 21.68
N SER A 74 0.62 -1.38 22.29
CA SER A 74 0.30 -2.66 21.68
C SER A 74 -0.80 -2.42 20.65
N PHE A 75 -0.42 -2.34 19.37
CA PHE A 75 -1.37 -2.18 18.27
C PHE A 75 -2.27 -3.42 18.20
N ALA A 76 -3.55 -3.25 18.54
CA ALA A 76 -4.59 -4.27 18.45
C ALA A 76 -4.95 -4.52 16.97
N GLY A 77 -4.04 -5.17 16.24
CA GLY A 77 -4.24 -5.64 14.87
C GLY A 77 -3.90 -7.12 14.65
N ALA A 78 -3.29 -7.78 15.64
CA ALA A 78 -3.14 -9.23 15.63
C ALA A 78 -4.37 -9.86 16.27
N LYS A 79 -5.32 -10.34 15.44
CA LYS A 79 -6.37 -11.25 15.92
C LYS A 79 -5.70 -12.44 16.63
N LEU A 80 -5.90 -12.58 17.93
CA LEU A 80 -5.88 -13.89 18.57
C LEU A 80 -7.18 -14.58 18.17
N ASN A 81 -7.08 -15.59 17.32
CA ASN A 81 -8.20 -16.48 17.03
C ASN A 81 -8.48 -17.32 18.29
N HIS A 82 -9.73 -17.35 18.74
CA HIS A 82 -10.24 -18.31 19.72
C HIS A 82 -10.57 -19.63 19.01
#